data_AF-A0ABD1TND8-F1
#
_entry.id   AF-A0ABD1TND8-F1
#
_cell.length_a   1.000
_cell.length_b   1.000
_cell.length_c   1.000
_cell.angle_alpha   90.00
_cell.angle_beta   90.00
_cell.angle_gamma   90.00
#
_symmetry.space_group_name_H-M   'P 1'
#
loop_
_entity.id
_entity.type
_entity.pdbx_description
1 polymer ?
#
loop_
_entity_poly.entity_id
_entity_poly.type
_entity_poly.pdbx_seq_one_letter_code
_entity_poly.pdbx_strand_id
1 'polypeptide(L)'
;MDYGATTFDVCITVAMKGCDAISIRTCQELEGPMCDYLSSQYEKPIILTWPVLPETPKGQSKEKWDKWLSKFEPKYVVYYAFGSQLILQKKQFQELVLGFEMTGLPFFIALSKPAGV
;
A
#
# COMPACT_ATOMS: atom_id res chain seq x y z
N MET A 1 21.77 -9.59 3.75
CA MET A 1 22.87 -9.18 2.87
C MET A 1 23.59 -8.05 3.58
N ASP A 2 24.79 -8.31 4.08
CA ASP A 2 25.62 -7.32 4.77
C ASP A 2 26.32 -6.41 3.76
N TYR A 3 25.76 -5.23 3.54
CA TYR A 3 26.48 -4.12 2.95
C TYR A 3 27.27 -3.45 4.09
N GLY A 4 28.54 -3.82 4.26
CA GLY A 4 29.55 -3.17 5.12
C GLY A 4 29.03 -2.34 6.30
N ALA A 5 28.91 -2.97 7.47
CA ALA A 5 28.84 -2.40 8.83
C ALA A 5 27.89 -1.21 9.12
N THR A 6 27.09 -0.76 8.15
CA THR A 6 26.25 0.44 8.28
C THR A 6 24.80 -0.01 8.23
N THR A 7 24.09 0.22 9.32
CA THR A 7 22.69 -0.17 9.45
C THR A 7 21.80 0.71 8.58
N PHE A 8 20.64 0.18 8.20
CA PHE A 8 19.69 0.87 7.32
C PHE A 8 19.29 2.27 7.84
N ASP A 9 19.12 2.41 9.16
CA ASP A 9 18.79 3.67 9.82
C ASP A 9 19.89 4.73 9.67
N VAL A 10 21.16 4.32 9.73
CA VAL A 10 22.30 5.24 9.51
C VAL A 10 22.30 5.74 8.07
N CYS A 11 22.12 4.84 7.11
CA CYS A 11 22.06 5.20 5.68
C CYS A 11 20.93 6.18 5.38
N ILE A 12 19.71 5.91 5.88
CA ILE A 12 18.56 6.80 5.71
C ILE A 12 18.81 8.15 6.38
N THR A 13 19.36 8.16 7.60
CA THR A 13 19.61 9.42 8.33
C THR A 13 20.62 10.31 7.60
N VAL A 14 21.70 9.73 7.08
CA VAL A 14 22.71 10.46 6.30
C VAL A 14 22.08 11.01 5.02
N ALA A 15 21.27 10.20 4.31
CA ALA A 15 20.60 10.65 3.09
C ALA A 15 19.62 11.81 3.35
N MET A 16 18.80 11.72 4.41
CA MET A 16 17.83 12.78 4.76
C MET A 16 18.50 14.08 5.22
N LYS A 17 19.68 14.00 5.87
CA LYS A 17 20.45 15.20 6.23
C LYS A 17 21.18 15.82 5.03
N GLY A 18 21.65 14.97 4.11
CA GLY A 18 22.45 15.37 2.95
C GLY A 18 21.64 15.90 1.76
N CYS A 19 20.33 15.66 1.69
CA CYS A 19 19.49 16.16 0.59
C CYS A 19 19.11 17.63 0.74
N ASP A 20 18.64 18.25 -0.34
CA ASP A 20 18.14 19.63 -0.33
C ASP A 20 16.67 19.74 0.10
N ALA A 21 15.89 18.69 -0.16
CA ALA A 21 14.47 18.59 0.18
C ALA A 21 14.07 17.12 0.39
N ILE A 22 13.00 16.88 1.15
CA ILE A 22 12.43 15.55 1.34
C ILE A 22 11.02 15.54 0.76
N SER A 23 10.77 14.63 -0.19
CA SER A 23 9.45 14.46 -0.78
C SER A 23 8.75 13.26 -0.13
N ILE A 24 7.53 13.46 0.37
CA ILE A 24 6.71 12.41 0.96
C ILE A 24 5.40 12.31 0.19
N ARG A 25 4.99 11.08 -0.13
CA ARG A 25 3.73 10.81 -0.82
C ARG A 25 2.56 10.80 0.16
N THR A 26 2.18 11.99 0.61
CA THR A 26 1.15 12.21 1.62
C THR A 26 0.52 13.59 1.46
N CYS A 27 -0.35 13.98 2.40
CA CYS A 27 -0.95 15.30 2.48
C CYS A 27 -1.02 15.80 3.94
N GLN A 28 -1.24 17.10 4.11
CA GLN A 28 -1.23 17.74 5.44
C GLN A 28 -2.34 17.19 6.34
N GLU A 29 -3.50 16.89 5.76
CA GLU A 29 -4.67 16.38 6.47
C GLU A 29 -4.45 14.97 7.04
N LEU A 30 -3.56 14.18 6.41
CA LEU A 30 -3.28 12.81 6.82
C LEU A 30 -2.10 12.72 7.79
N GLU A 31 -0.99 13.40 7.48
CA GLU A 31 0.29 13.23 8.20
C GLU A 31 0.98 14.55 8.55
N GLY A 32 0.24 15.67 8.57
CA GLY A 32 0.78 17.01 8.80
C GLY A 32 1.72 17.14 10.01
N PRO A 33 1.30 16.76 11.23
CA PRO A 33 2.16 16.85 12.41
C PRO A 33 3.48 16.07 12.29
N MET A 34 3.47 14.94 11.58
CA MET A 34 4.69 14.15 11.33
C MET A 34 5.59 14.85 10.32
N CYS A 35 5.01 15.46 9.28
CA CYS A 35 5.75 16.23 8.28
C CYS A 35 6.40 17.47 8.91
N ASP A 36 5.68 18.19 9.78
CA ASP A 36 6.21 19.34 10.52
C ASP A 36 7.37 18.92 11.44
N TYR A 37 7.20 17.79 12.15
CA TYR A 37 8.27 17.20 12.94
C TYR A 37 9.50 16.88 12.08
N LEU A 38 9.34 16.18 10.96
CA LEU A 38 10.46 15.86 10.06
C LEU A 38 11.14 17.11 9.50
N SER A 39 10.36 18.12 9.13
CA SER A 39 10.91 19.42 8.68
C SER A 39 11.78 20.05 9.76
N SER A 40 11.31 20.05 11.01
CA SER A 40 12.06 20.58 12.17
C SER A 40 13.32 19.76 12.49
N GLN A 41 13.27 18.43 12.36
CA GLN A 41 14.38 17.54 12.72
C GLN A 41 15.52 17.58 11.71
N TYR A 42 15.21 17.68 10.42
CA TYR A 42 16.21 17.68 9.36
C TYR A 42 16.55 19.09 8.86
N GLU A 43 15.79 20.10 9.29
CA GLU A 43 15.89 21.49 8.81
C GLU A 43 15.77 21.57 7.28
N LYS A 44 14.88 20.75 6.71
CA LYS A 44 14.65 20.65 5.27
C LYS A 44 13.22 21.00 4.89
N PRO A 45 13.01 21.56 3.69
CA PRO A 45 11.69 21.67 3.11
C PRO A 45 11.11 20.27 2.85
N ILE A 46 9.90 20.04 3.35
CA ILE A 46 9.12 18.85 3.06
C ILE A 46 8.16 19.15 1.91
N ILE A 47 8.24 18.38 0.84
CA ILE A 47 7.35 18.50 -0.32
C ILE A 47 6.30 17.39 -0.23
N LEU A 48 5.05 17.79 -0.07
CA LEU A 48 3.93 16.86 -0.02
C LEU A 48 3.45 16.58 -1.43
N THR A 49 3.77 15.39 -1.91
CA THR A 49 3.25 14.87 -3.17
C THR A 49 1.93 14.19 -2.87
N TRP A 50 0.85 14.99 -2.79
CA TRP A 50 -0.56 14.55 -2.69
C TRP A 50 -0.75 13.20 -3.42
N PRO A 51 -1.55 12.24 -2.91
CA PRO A 51 -1.65 10.91 -3.50
C PRO A 51 -1.78 11.04 -5.01
N VAL A 52 -0.65 10.75 -5.69
CA VAL A 52 -0.59 10.72 -7.14
C VAL A 52 -1.50 9.56 -7.50
N LEU A 53 -2.78 9.85 -7.69
CA LEU A 53 -3.74 8.86 -8.14
C LEU A 53 -3.22 8.46 -9.51
N PRO A 54 -2.96 7.16 -9.74
CA PRO A 54 -2.59 6.73 -11.08
C PRO A 54 -3.68 7.22 -12.04
N GLU A 55 -3.25 7.72 -13.21
CA GLU A 55 -4.20 8.12 -14.24
C GLU A 55 -5.21 6.98 -14.46
N THR A 56 -6.48 7.34 -14.61
CA THR A 56 -7.52 6.34 -14.90
C THR A 56 -7.05 5.54 -16.12
N PRO A 57 -6.88 4.21 -15.98
CA PRO A 57 -6.39 3.39 -17.09
C PRO A 57 -7.30 3.62 -18.28
N LYS A 58 -6.76 4.10 -19.41
CA LYS A 58 -7.52 4.30 -20.65
C LYS A 58 -7.95 2.98 -21.32
N GLY A 59 -7.59 1.84 -20.73
CA GLY A 59 -8.01 0.52 -21.18
C GLY A 59 -9.41 0.19 -20.68
N GLN A 60 -10.18 -0.53 -21.50
CA GLN A 60 -11.44 -1.11 -21.04
C GLN A 60 -11.16 -1.97 -19.80
N SER A 61 -11.91 -1.69 -18.72
CA SER A 61 -12.01 -2.62 -17.61
C SER A 61 -12.36 -4.00 -18.17
N LYS A 62 -11.84 -5.06 -17.56
CA LYS A 62 -12.20 -6.42 -17.98
C LYS A 62 -13.70 -6.54 -17.78
N GLU A 63 -14.46 -6.56 -18.86
CA GLU A 63 -15.93 -6.58 -18.90
C GLU A 63 -16.53 -7.62 -17.93
N LYS A 64 -15.80 -8.73 -17.70
CA LYS A 64 -16.12 -9.75 -16.70
C LYS A 64 -16.29 -9.19 -15.27
N TRP A 65 -15.38 -8.34 -14.80
CA TRP A 65 -15.38 -7.83 -13.44
C TRP A 65 -16.42 -6.73 -13.25
N ASP A 66 -16.60 -5.85 -14.24
CA ASP A 66 -17.68 -4.86 -14.22
C ASP A 66 -19.04 -5.55 -14.15
N LYS A 67 -19.27 -6.59 -14.95
CA LYS A 67 -20.50 -7.39 -14.94
C LYS A 67 -20.71 -8.13 -13.61
N TRP A 68 -19.64 -8.56 -12.94
CA TRP A 68 -19.76 -9.23 -11.64
C TRP A 68 -20.03 -8.22 -10.51
N LEU A 69 -19.31 -7.10 -10.47
CA LEU A 69 -19.48 -6.05 -9.46
C LEU A 69 -20.85 -5.36 -9.56
N SER A 70 -21.37 -5.17 -10.77
CA SER A 70 -22.69 -4.57 -11.01
C SER A 70 -23.87 -5.39 -10.45
N LYS A 71 -23.63 -6.62 -9.96
CA LYS A 71 -24.68 -7.45 -9.34
C LYS A 71 -24.96 -7.09 -7.88
N PHE A 72 -24.10 -6.30 -7.26
CA PHE A 72 -24.15 -5.97 -5.84
C PHE A 72 -24.45 -4.49 -5.62
N GLU A 73 -25.04 -4.17 -4.47
CA GLU A 73 -25.28 -2.79 -4.09
C GLU A 73 -23.96 -2.05 -3.82
N PRO A 74 -23.93 -0.71 -3.99
CA PRO A 74 -22.77 0.09 -3.65
C PRO A 74 -22.31 -0.15 -2.21
N LYS A 75 -20.98 -0.29 -2.02
CA LYS A 75 -20.33 -0.52 -0.71
C LYS A 75 -20.63 -1.89 -0.07
N TYR A 76 -21.12 -2.86 -0.84
CA TYR A 76 -21.47 -4.19 -0.31
C TYR A 76 -20.37 -5.26 -0.50
N VAL A 77 -19.49 -5.08 -1.50
CA VAL A 77 -18.41 -6.04 -1.80
C VAL A 77 -17.17 -5.69 -1.00
N VAL A 78 -16.62 -6.68 -0.29
CA VAL A 78 -15.35 -6.52 0.43
C VAL A 78 -14.18 -6.72 -0.53
N TYR A 79 -13.39 -5.66 -0.75
CA TYR A 79 -12.16 -5.74 -1.56
C TYR A 79 -10.95 -6.00 -0.66
N TYR A 80 -10.08 -6.91 -1.08
CA TYR A 80 -8.87 -7.24 -0.36
C TYR A 80 -7.66 -7.44 -1.28
N ALA A 81 -6.57 -6.73 -0.98
CA ALA A 81 -5.29 -6.87 -1.67
C ALA A 81 -4.14 -6.47 -0.74
N PHE A 82 -3.16 -7.37 -0.54
CA PHE A 82 -1.97 -7.10 0.27
C PHE A 82 -0.82 -6.41 -0.48
N GLY A 83 -1.08 -5.96 -1.71
CA GLY A 83 -0.04 -5.48 -2.61
C GLY A 83 0.79 -6.62 -3.21
N SER A 84 1.80 -6.26 -3.99
CA SER A 84 2.60 -7.19 -4.79
C SER A 84 3.70 -7.92 -4.01
N GLN A 85 4.05 -7.44 -2.82
CA GLN A 85 5.23 -7.91 -2.08
C GLN A 85 4.92 -9.00 -1.05
N LEU A 86 3.66 -9.13 -0.62
CA LEU A 86 3.29 -10.13 0.38
C LEU A 86 2.86 -11.44 -0.29
N ILE A 87 3.58 -12.52 0.04
CA ILE A 87 3.20 -13.88 -0.33
C ILE A 87 2.76 -14.60 0.93
N LEU A 88 1.47 -14.94 1.01
CA LEU A 88 0.93 -15.66 2.16
C LEU A 88 1.40 -17.11 2.15
N GLN A 89 1.67 -17.65 3.34
CA GLN A 89 1.80 -19.09 3.51
C GLN A 89 0.43 -19.76 3.31
N LYS A 90 0.43 -21.03 2.88
CA LYS A 90 -0.81 -21.79 2.61
C LYS A 90 -1.80 -21.74 3.79
N LYS A 91 -1.33 -21.92 5.02
CA LYS A 91 -2.18 -21.88 6.21
C LYS A 91 -2.83 -20.50 6.40
N GLN A 92 -2.05 -19.42 6.29
CA GLN A 92 -2.56 -18.04 6.41
C GLN A 92 -3.60 -17.73 5.32
N PHE A 93 -3.35 -18.20 4.09
CA PHE A 93 -4.30 -18.08 2.99
C PHE A 93 -5.63 -18.78 3.31
N GLN A 94 -5.58 -20.02 3.80
CA GLN A 94 -6.78 -20.80 4.12
C GLN A 94 -7.60 -20.15 5.23
N GLU A 95 -6.95 -19.73 6.33
CA GLU A 95 -7.62 -19.03 7.43
C GLU A 95 -8.25 -17.71 6.97
N LEU A 96 -7.56 -16.96 6.09
CA LEU A 96 -8.07 -15.72 5.53
C LEU A 96 -9.35 -15.95 4.72
N VAL A 97 -9.34 -16.92 3.79
CA VAL A 97 -10.49 -17.23 2.94
C VAL A 97 -11.66 -17.77 3.77
N LEU A 98 -11.38 -18.61 4.77
CA LEU A 98 -12.39 -19.09 5.71
C LEU A 98 -13.03 -17.93 6.48
N GLY A 99 -12.22 -16.98 6.95
CA GLY A 99 -12.72 -15.77 7.61
C GLY A 99 -13.66 -14.96 6.72
N PHE A 100 -13.34 -14.80 5.43
CA PHE A 100 -14.23 -14.15 4.46
C PHE A 100 -15.52 -14.93 4.22
N GLU A 101 -15.44 -16.25 4.07
CA GLU A 101 -16.62 -17.11 3.91
C GLU A 101 -17.58 -16.96 5.09
N MET A 102 -17.05 -16.91 6.32
CA MET A 102 -17.83 -16.72 7.54
C MET A 102 -18.56 -15.37 7.61
N THR A 103 -18.12 -14.34 6.88
CA THR A 103 -18.82 -13.05 6.85
C THR A 103 -20.17 -13.11 6.13
N GLY A 104 -20.38 -14.10 5.25
CA GLY A 104 -21.55 -14.16 4.38
C GLY A 104 -21.66 -13.03 3.35
N LEU A 105 -20.63 -12.18 3.24
CA LEU A 105 -20.58 -11.07 2.30
C LEU A 105 -19.85 -11.48 1.00
N PRO A 106 -20.22 -10.90 -0.15
CA PRO A 106 -19.45 -11.08 -1.36
C PRO A 106 -18.08 -10.41 -1.19
N PHE A 107 -17.01 -11.13 -1.53
CA PHE A 107 -15.65 -10.63 -1.42
C PHE A 107 -14.91 -10.75 -2.75
N PHE A 108 -13.97 -9.83 -2.96
CA PHE A 108 -13.07 -9.80 -4.11
C PHE A 108 -11.63 -9.69 -3.61
N ILE A 109 -10.85 -10.75 -3.83
CA ILE A 109 -9.53 -10.89 -3.25
C ILE A 109 -8.49 -11.01 -4.37
N ALA A 110 -7.48 -10.13 -4.35
CA ALA A 110 -6.30 -10.21 -5.22
C ALA A 110 -5.10 -10.75 -4.43
N LEU A 111 -4.64 -11.95 -4.77
CA LEU A 111 -3.56 -12.65 -4.07
C LEU A 111 -2.52 -13.20 -5.02
N SER A 112 -1.27 -13.15 -4.56
CA SER A 112 -0.14 -13.86 -5.16
C SER A 112 -0.21 -15.35 -4.83
N LYS A 113 0.36 -16.19 -5.70
CA LYS A 113 0.43 -17.63 -5.45
C LYS A 113 1.13 -17.89 -4.11
N PRO A 114 0.53 -18.66 -3.18
CA PRO A 114 1.13 -18.91 -1.89
C PRO A 114 2.44 -19.70 -2.04
N ALA A 115 3.41 -19.42 -1.16
CA ALA A 115 4.70 -20.09 -1.18
C ALA A 115 4.55 -21.60 -0.91
N GLY A 116 5.14 -22.45 -1.76
CA GLY A 116 5.13 -23.92 -1.61
C GLY A 116 4.05 -24.67 -2.40
N VAL A 117 3.54 -24.08 -3.50
CA VAL A 117 2.71 -24.75 -4.52
C VAL A 117 3.38 -24.64 -5.88
#